data_AF-A0A496WZK2-F1
#
_entry.id   AF-A0A496WZK2-F1
#
_cell.length_a   1.000
_cell.length_b   1.000
_cell.length_c   1.000
_cell.angle_alpha   90.00
_cell.angle_beta   90.00
_cell.angle_gamma   90.00
#
_symmetry.space_group_name_H-M   'P 1'
#
loop_
_entity.id
_entity.type
_entity.pdbx_description
1 polymer ?
#
loop_
_entity_poly.entity_id
_entity_poly.type
_entity_poly.pdbx_seq_one_letter_code
_entity_poly.pdbx_strand_id
1 'polypeptide(L)'
;MKSVNNWLLRTLSIIFLLIMGAPSFAYGEESVHQNTLGHKAINTELKTDSVRIESLSPGLRGLLSKEMLAIQQGMMSITPAYAAGNWNEIANIAKKITDSYILKQSLTQEQRHELHTSLPDGFIKQDHHFHYLSGMLEHAASMKKAELVGFYFSKMGESCVSCHSQYAIHKFPALVANNKTTEHGH
;
A
#
# COMPACT_ATOMS: atom_id res chain seq x y z
N MET A 1 -63.94 19.32 -7.48
CA MET A 1 -62.48 19.56 -7.42
C MET A 1 -61.78 18.21 -7.44
N LYS A 2 -60.93 17.98 -8.45
CA LYS A 2 -60.18 16.73 -8.69
C LYS A 2 -58.75 16.87 -8.16
N SER A 3 -58.13 15.72 -7.92
CA SER A 3 -56.68 15.42 -7.78
C SER A 3 -56.23 15.09 -6.37
N VAL A 4 -56.30 13.79 -6.03
CA VAL A 4 -55.52 13.18 -4.96
C VAL A 4 -54.45 12.29 -5.60
N ASN A 5 -53.21 12.63 -5.23
CA ASN A 5 -51.89 12.12 -5.59
C ASN A 5 -51.73 10.65 -6.01
N ASN A 6 -51.28 10.43 -7.24
CA ASN A 6 -50.86 9.16 -7.86
C ASN A 6 -49.42 8.71 -7.50
N TRP A 7 -48.90 9.06 -6.32
CA TRP A 7 -47.49 8.80 -6.01
C TRP A 7 -47.23 7.52 -5.20
N LEU A 8 -48.27 6.89 -4.64
CA LEU A 8 -48.14 5.69 -3.78
C LEU A 8 -48.34 4.35 -4.50
N LEU A 9 -48.70 4.36 -5.79
CA LEU A 9 -48.95 3.13 -6.58
C LEU A 9 -47.77 2.69 -7.46
N ARG A 10 -46.63 3.40 -7.41
CA ARG A 10 -45.47 3.12 -8.27
C ARG A 10 -44.28 2.44 -7.59
N THR A 11 -44.32 2.22 -6.28
CA THR A 11 -43.18 1.66 -5.51
C THR A 11 -43.30 0.17 -5.19
N LEU A 12 -44.37 -0.51 -5.60
CA LEU A 12 -44.64 -1.92 -5.25
C LEU A 12 -44.37 -2.95 -6.37
N SER A 13 -43.69 -2.57 -7.47
CA SER A 13 -43.52 -3.46 -8.64
C SER A 13 -42.06 -3.76 -9.05
N ILE A 14 -41.05 -3.38 -8.25
CA ILE A 14 -39.62 -3.60 -8.58
C ILE A 14 -38.91 -4.39 -7.47
N ILE A 15 -39.63 -5.23 -6.72
CA ILE A 15 -39.04 -6.17 -5.75
C ILE A 15 -39.62 -7.56 -6.02
N PHE A 16 -39.45 -8.09 -7.24
CA PHE A 16 -39.71 -9.51 -7.53
C PHE A 16 -39.16 -9.94 -8.89
N LEU A 17 -37.88 -9.76 -9.22
CA LEU A 17 -37.29 -10.47 -10.37
C LEU A 17 -35.75 -10.38 -10.40
N LEU A 18 -35.04 -11.13 -9.55
CA LEU A 18 -33.61 -11.42 -9.73
C LEU A 18 -33.16 -12.62 -8.90
N ILE A 19 -33.90 -13.72 -9.03
CA ILE A 19 -33.45 -15.06 -8.66
C ILE A 19 -33.64 -15.89 -9.92
N MET A 20 -32.56 -16.17 -10.66
CA MET A 20 -32.31 -17.41 -11.41
C MET A 20 -31.13 -17.24 -12.39
N GLY A 21 -30.15 -18.15 -12.28
CA GLY A 21 -29.22 -18.46 -13.38
C GLY A 21 -27.73 -18.36 -13.08
N ALA A 22 -27.19 -19.26 -12.25
CA ALA A 22 -25.76 -19.57 -12.27
C ALA A 22 -25.52 -20.77 -13.20
N PRO A 23 -24.71 -20.67 -14.26
CA PRO A 23 -24.16 -21.84 -14.92
C PRO A 23 -22.96 -22.37 -14.12
N SER A 24 -23.07 -23.63 -13.70
CA SER A 24 -21.98 -24.43 -13.17
C SER A 24 -20.94 -24.68 -14.27
N PHE A 25 -19.75 -24.12 -14.14
CA PHE A 25 -18.58 -24.60 -14.89
C PHE A 25 -17.80 -25.54 -13.98
N ALA A 26 -17.79 -26.81 -14.37
CA ALA A 26 -17.01 -27.86 -13.76
C ALA A 26 -15.62 -27.95 -14.39
N TYR A 27 -14.64 -28.18 -13.51
CA TYR A 27 -13.48 -29.06 -13.66
C TYR A 27 -12.29 -28.64 -14.56
N GLY A 28 -11.12 -28.60 -13.91
CA GLY A 28 -9.78 -28.48 -14.50
C GLY A 28 -8.74 -28.39 -13.38
N GLU A 29 -8.54 -29.48 -12.64
CA GLU A 29 -7.49 -29.62 -11.64
C GLU A 29 -6.17 -30.00 -12.33
N GLU A 30 -5.26 -29.04 -12.48
CA GLU A 30 -3.88 -29.29 -12.89
C GLU A 30 -2.98 -29.29 -11.64
N SER A 31 -2.44 -30.47 -11.32
CA SER A 31 -1.59 -30.71 -10.17
C SER A 31 -0.23 -30.01 -10.33
N VAL A 32 -0.02 -28.89 -9.64
CA VAL A 32 1.29 -28.24 -9.53
C VAL A 32 2.06 -28.87 -8.36
N HIS A 33 3.01 -29.74 -8.71
CA HIS A 33 3.98 -30.29 -7.79
C HIS A 33 5.23 -29.41 -7.78
N GLN A 34 5.32 -28.43 -6.86
CA GLN A 34 6.52 -27.61 -6.60
C GLN A 34 6.45 -27.08 -5.16
N ASN A 35 7.48 -26.88 -4.35
CA ASN A 35 8.88 -27.25 -4.31
C ASN A 35 9.32 -26.82 -2.88
N THR A 36 9.42 -27.75 -1.92
CA THR A 36 9.66 -27.45 -0.49
C THR A 36 11.07 -26.96 -0.16
N LEU A 37 11.98 -26.91 -1.15
CA LEU A 37 13.35 -26.42 -0.96
C LEU A 37 13.48 -24.90 -1.10
N GLY A 38 12.57 -24.23 -1.81
CA GLY A 38 12.60 -22.77 -2.01
C GLY A 38 12.19 -21.96 -0.78
N HIS A 39 11.28 -22.48 0.05
CA HIS A 39 10.77 -21.75 1.21
C HIS A 39 11.81 -21.55 2.32
N LYS A 40 12.80 -22.44 2.46
CA LYS A 40 13.80 -22.32 3.53
C LYS A 40 14.82 -21.21 3.25
N ALA A 41 15.29 -21.08 2.00
CA ALA A 41 16.25 -20.05 1.62
C ALA A 41 15.64 -18.64 1.66
N ILE A 42 14.41 -18.49 1.15
CA ILE A 42 13.69 -17.21 1.13
C ILE A 42 13.44 -16.68 2.56
N ASN A 43 13.08 -17.57 3.48
CA ASN A 43 12.86 -17.19 4.89
C ASN A 43 14.17 -16.81 5.62
N THR A 44 15.32 -17.33 5.19
CA THR A 44 16.62 -16.97 5.76
C THR A 44 17.07 -15.59 5.26
N GLU A 45 16.90 -15.31 3.98
CA GLU A 45 17.28 -14.02 3.37
C GLU A 45 16.42 -12.86 3.90
N LEU A 46 15.10 -13.02 3.97
CA LEU A 46 14.18 -12.03 4.55
C LEU A 46 14.50 -11.71 6.01
N LYS A 47 14.86 -12.73 6.81
CA LYS A 47 15.30 -12.52 8.20
C LYS A 47 16.60 -11.72 8.27
N THR A 48 17.57 -12.01 7.41
CA THR A 48 18.84 -11.28 7.37
C THR A 48 18.65 -9.81 7.01
N ASP A 49 17.74 -9.50 6.10
CA ASP A 49 17.50 -8.13 5.66
C ASP A 49 16.74 -7.28 6.70
N SER A 50 15.73 -7.84 7.38
CA SER A 50 15.10 -7.18 8.54
C SER A 50 16.14 -6.84 9.62
N VAL A 51 17.05 -7.79 9.89
CA VAL A 51 18.13 -7.61 10.87
C VAL A 51 19.07 -6.46 10.50
N ARG A 52 19.34 -6.22 9.21
CA ARG A 52 20.17 -5.08 8.76
C ARG A 52 19.52 -3.73 9.04
N ILE A 53 18.21 -3.60 8.81
CA ILE A 53 17.47 -2.36 9.16
C ILE A 53 17.45 -2.16 10.68
N GLU A 54 17.26 -3.24 11.43
CA GLU A 54 17.30 -3.23 12.90
C GLU A 54 18.70 -2.96 13.46
N SER A 55 19.76 -3.07 12.64
CA SER A 55 21.14 -2.80 13.05
C SER A 55 21.58 -1.34 12.89
N LEU A 56 20.77 -0.49 12.23
CA LEU A 56 21.06 0.95 12.10
C LEU A 56 21.25 1.61 13.48
N SER A 57 22.13 2.60 13.55
CA SER A 57 22.41 3.36 14.77
C SER A 57 21.12 3.93 15.37
N PRO A 58 21.00 4.06 16.70
CA PRO A 58 19.79 4.56 17.33
C PRO A 58 19.34 5.93 16.79
N GLY A 59 20.30 6.81 16.48
CA GLY A 59 20.03 8.11 15.88
C GLY A 59 19.42 7.99 14.48
N LEU A 60 20.00 7.17 13.60
CA LEU A 60 19.51 6.98 12.23
C LEU A 60 18.16 6.26 12.21
N ARG A 61 17.97 5.23 13.06
CA ARG A 61 16.69 4.53 13.22
C ARG A 61 15.59 5.47 13.72
N GLY A 62 15.94 6.41 14.59
CA GLY A 62 15.04 7.48 15.04
C GLY A 62 14.60 8.40 13.90
N LEU A 63 15.53 8.80 13.02
CA LEU A 63 15.20 9.59 11.83
C LEU A 63 14.31 8.82 10.84
N LEU A 64 14.64 7.55 10.57
CA LEU A 64 13.82 6.69 9.71
C LEU A 64 12.39 6.53 10.26
N SER A 65 12.25 6.35 11.57
CA SER A 65 10.94 6.25 12.22
C SER A 65 10.12 7.54 12.07
N LYS A 66 10.76 8.70 12.18
CA LYS A 66 10.11 10.01 11.95
C LYS A 66 9.67 10.17 10.51
N GLU A 67 10.48 9.74 9.54
CA GLU A 67 10.10 9.75 8.13
C GLU A 67 8.83 8.92 7.89
N MET A 68 8.80 7.68 8.40
CA MET A 68 7.65 6.79 8.23
C MET A 68 6.36 7.37 8.85
N LEU A 69 6.47 8.06 9.99
CA LEU A 69 5.33 8.75 10.61
C LEU A 69 4.85 9.95 9.77
N ALA A 70 5.78 10.72 9.18
CA ALA A 70 5.44 11.83 8.31
C ALA A 70 4.73 11.35 7.02
N ILE A 71 5.23 10.25 6.43
CA ILE A 71 4.60 9.59 5.28
C ILE A 71 3.19 9.09 5.65
N GLN A 72 3.03 8.43 6.80
CA GLN A 72 1.73 7.97 7.28
C GLN A 72 0.73 9.13 7.38
N GLN A 73 1.16 10.25 7.99
CA GLN A 73 0.30 11.43 8.11
C GLN A 73 -0.07 12.01 6.75
N GLY A 74 0.88 12.06 5.80
CA GLY A 74 0.63 12.47 4.42
C GLY A 74 -0.42 11.59 3.75
N MET A 75 -0.24 10.27 3.80
CA MET A 75 -1.18 9.29 3.24
C MET A 75 -2.59 9.43 3.82
N MET A 76 -2.72 9.58 5.15
CA MET A 76 -4.02 9.79 5.80
C MET A 76 -4.70 11.10 5.38
N SER A 77 -3.92 12.13 5.07
CA SER A 77 -4.43 13.44 4.66
C SER A 77 -4.89 13.47 3.19
N ILE A 78 -4.41 12.55 2.35
CA ILE A 78 -4.84 12.46 0.94
C ILE A 78 -6.30 12.02 0.83
N THR A 79 -6.78 11.08 1.66
CA THR A 79 -8.15 10.57 1.58
C THR A 79 -9.23 11.66 1.65
N PRO A 80 -9.27 12.55 2.66
CA PRO A 80 -10.28 13.62 2.70
C PRO A 80 -10.09 14.64 1.57
N ALA A 81 -8.85 14.97 1.21
CA ALA A 81 -8.56 15.87 0.10
C ALA A 81 -9.06 15.29 -1.25
N TYR A 82 -8.91 13.98 -1.44
CA TYR A 82 -9.38 13.25 -2.61
C TYR A 82 -10.91 13.28 -2.72
N ALA A 83 -11.61 12.99 -1.62
CA ALA A 83 -13.08 13.05 -1.58
C ALA A 83 -13.63 14.47 -1.83
N ALA A 84 -12.89 15.51 -1.41
CA ALA A 84 -13.26 16.91 -1.62
C ALA A 84 -12.85 17.48 -2.99
N GLY A 85 -12.05 16.75 -3.78
CA GLY A 85 -11.48 17.25 -5.03
C GLY A 85 -10.40 18.32 -4.84
N ASN A 86 -9.73 18.36 -3.68
CA ASN A 86 -8.66 19.29 -3.34
C ASN A 86 -7.33 18.89 -4.00
N TRP A 87 -7.27 18.97 -5.34
CA TRP A 87 -6.13 18.49 -6.12
C TRP A 87 -4.80 19.14 -5.76
N ASN A 88 -4.81 20.45 -5.48
CA ASN A 88 -3.60 21.18 -5.07
C ASN A 88 -3.06 20.67 -3.72
N GLU A 89 -3.94 20.31 -2.79
CA GLU A 89 -3.56 19.77 -1.49
C GLU A 89 -2.89 18.39 -1.66
N ILE A 90 -3.48 17.51 -2.47
CA ILE A 90 -2.92 16.20 -2.79
C ILE A 90 -1.54 16.35 -3.45
N ALA A 91 -1.41 17.24 -4.44
CA ALA A 91 -0.13 17.50 -5.12
C ALA A 91 0.95 17.96 -4.13
N ASN A 92 0.60 18.89 -3.22
CA ASN A 92 1.52 19.37 -2.20
C ASN A 92 1.93 18.28 -1.19
N ILE A 93 1.00 17.42 -0.78
CA ILE A 93 1.31 16.28 0.11
C ILE A 93 2.24 15.29 -0.61
N ALA A 94 1.89 14.90 -1.84
CA ALA A 94 2.66 13.96 -2.64
C ALA A 94 4.07 14.48 -2.92
N LYS A 95 4.21 15.77 -3.24
CA LYS A 95 5.50 16.43 -3.41
C LYS A 95 6.39 16.31 -2.17
N LYS A 96 5.83 16.56 -0.97
CA LYS A 96 6.58 16.43 0.29
C LYS A 96 7.05 15.00 0.53
N ILE A 97 6.26 13.99 0.16
CA ILE A 97 6.67 12.58 0.20
C ILE A 97 7.86 12.35 -0.75
N THR A 98 7.76 12.78 -2.02
CA THR A 98 8.83 12.66 -3.03
C THR A 98 10.14 13.31 -2.58
N ASP A 99 10.03 14.47 -1.93
CA ASP A 99 11.18 15.25 -1.45
C ASP A 99 11.77 14.72 -0.14
N SER A 100 11.21 13.65 0.45
CA SER A 100 11.58 13.03 1.73
C SER A 100 11.52 14.03 2.91
N TYR A 101 10.44 13.98 3.70
CA TYR A 101 10.07 14.99 4.69
C TYR A 101 11.20 15.39 5.66
N ILE A 102 11.93 14.40 6.19
CA ILE A 102 12.83 14.55 7.34
C ILE A 102 14.21 14.00 7.01
N LEU A 103 14.30 12.85 6.34
CA LEU A 103 15.59 12.16 6.11
C LEU A 103 16.56 13.01 5.28
N LYS A 104 16.17 13.52 4.12
CA LYS A 104 17.08 14.34 3.29
C LYS A 104 17.59 15.58 4.01
N GLN A 105 16.79 16.14 4.93
CA GLN A 105 17.08 17.39 5.62
C GLN A 105 17.87 17.21 6.91
N SER A 106 17.76 16.05 7.56
CA SER A 106 18.24 15.86 8.95
C SER A 106 19.48 14.98 9.10
N LEU A 107 19.95 14.35 8.01
CA LEU A 107 21.10 13.44 8.07
C LEU A 107 22.43 14.19 8.23
N THR A 108 23.28 13.75 9.16
CA THR A 108 24.71 14.12 9.16
C THR A 108 25.47 13.39 8.05
N GLN A 109 26.74 13.75 7.83
CA GLN A 109 27.57 13.05 6.83
C GLN A 109 27.80 11.59 7.21
N GLU A 110 28.04 11.32 8.49
CA GLU A 110 28.24 9.98 9.04
C GLU A 110 26.96 9.14 8.88
N GLN A 111 25.80 9.73 9.17
CA GLN A 111 24.51 9.05 9.00
C GLN A 111 24.16 8.77 7.54
N ARG A 112 24.52 9.68 6.60
CA ARG A 112 24.39 9.39 5.16
C ARG A 112 25.26 8.20 4.77
N HIS A 113 26.51 8.18 5.22
CA HIS A 113 27.43 7.09 4.92
C HIS A 113 26.88 5.76 5.47
N GLU A 114 26.46 5.75 6.74
CA GLU A 114 25.84 4.58 7.36
C GLU A 114 24.62 4.09 6.57
N LEU A 115 23.73 4.99 6.17
CA LEU A 115 22.53 4.65 5.40
C LEU A 115 22.89 3.98 4.07
N HIS A 116 23.89 4.51 3.35
CA HIS A 116 24.34 3.96 2.07
C HIS A 116 25.02 2.60 2.18
N THR A 117 25.68 2.30 3.30
CA THR A 117 26.42 1.04 3.47
C THR A 117 25.63 -0.05 4.16
N SER A 118 24.60 0.31 4.93
CA SER A 118 23.92 -0.63 5.84
C SER A 118 22.60 -1.16 5.29
N LEU A 119 21.94 -0.40 4.41
CA LEU A 119 20.64 -0.79 3.85
C LEU A 119 20.78 -1.85 2.75
N PRO A 120 19.93 -2.90 2.74
CA PRO A 120 19.87 -3.85 1.64
C PRO A 120 19.45 -3.17 0.32
N ASP A 121 20.00 -3.61 -0.81
CA ASP A 121 19.64 -3.09 -2.14
C ASP A 121 18.14 -3.20 -2.41
N GLY A 122 17.50 -4.27 -1.95
CA GLY A 122 16.06 -4.47 -2.07
C GLY A 122 15.24 -3.41 -1.33
N PHE A 123 15.69 -2.96 -0.16
CA PHE A 123 15.06 -1.86 0.58
C PHE A 123 15.19 -0.55 -0.19
N ILE A 124 16.40 -0.23 -0.66
CA ILE A 124 16.69 0.99 -1.44
C ILE A 124 15.81 1.04 -2.69
N LYS A 125 15.65 -0.09 -3.38
CA LYS A 125 14.79 -0.19 -4.56
C LYS A 125 13.32 0.08 -4.24
N GLN A 126 12.80 -0.44 -3.13
CA GLN A 126 11.41 -0.20 -2.73
C GLN A 126 11.19 1.25 -2.29
N ASP A 127 12.15 1.86 -1.59
CA ASP A 127 12.11 3.28 -1.24
C ASP A 127 12.10 4.18 -2.50
N HIS A 128 12.97 3.91 -3.47
CA HIS A 128 12.97 4.62 -4.75
C HIS A 128 11.65 4.45 -5.52
N HIS A 129 11.10 3.24 -5.54
CA HIS A 129 9.82 2.99 -6.19
C HIS A 129 8.67 3.76 -5.50
N PHE A 130 8.67 3.82 -4.18
CA PHE A 130 7.69 4.58 -3.41
C PHE A 130 7.75 6.09 -3.74
N HIS A 131 8.96 6.67 -3.77
CA HIS A 131 9.17 8.07 -4.17
C HIS A 131 8.78 8.34 -5.63
N TYR A 132 8.97 7.37 -6.52
CA TYR A 132 8.48 7.47 -7.90
C TYR A 132 6.95 7.53 -7.94
N LEU A 133 6.26 6.65 -7.21
CA LEU A 133 4.79 6.64 -7.14
C LEU A 133 4.24 7.94 -6.56
N SER A 134 4.90 8.54 -5.55
CA SER A 134 4.49 9.84 -5.02
C SER A 134 4.66 10.97 -6.04
N GLY A 135 5.74 10.96 -6.84
CA GLY A 135 5.90 11.91 -7.95
C GLY A 135 4.82 11.75 -9.02
N MET A 136 4.41 10.51 -9.31
CA MET A 136 3.30 10.26 -10.23
C MET A 136 1.95 10.71 -9.67
N LEU A 137 1.71 10.53 -8.37
CA LEU A 137 0.54 11.05 -7.67
C LEU A 137 0.51 12.59 -7.71
N GLU A 138 1.63 13.25 -7.44
CA GLU A 138 1.78 14.70 -7.54
C GLU A 138 1.39 15.20 -8.93
N HIS A 139 1.91 14.57 -9.97
CA HIS A 139 1.62 14.94 -11.36
C HIS A 139 0.15 14.71 -11.71
N ALA A 140 -0.40 13.54 -11.36
CA ALA A 140 -1.81 13.21 -11.61
C ALA A 140 -2.77 14.19 -10.92
N ALA A 141 -2.47 14.57 -9.67
CA ALA A 141 -3.23 15.56 -8.91
C ALA A 141 -3.13 16.95 -9.55
N SER A 142 -1.92 17.39 -9.93
CA SER A 142 -1.71 18.67 -10.62
C SER A 142 -2.48 18.77 -11.95
N MET A 143 -2.63 17.64 -12.64
CA MET A 143 -3.39 17.50 -13.88
C MET A 143 -4.89 17.21 -13.66
N LYS A 144 -5.35 17.16 -12.40
CA LYS A 144 -6.73 16.88 -11.99
C LYS A 144 -7.30 15.58 -12.57
N LYS A 145 -6.45 14.56 -12.69
CA LYS A 145 -6.83 13.23 -13.22
C LYS A 145 -7.28 12.32 -12.07
N ALA A 146 -8.53 12.47 -11.64
CA ALA A 146 -9.07 11.79 -10.44
C ALA A 146 -8.82 10.27 -10.41
N GLU A 147 -9.09 9.56 -11.52
CA GLU A 147 -8.85 8.11 -11.60
C GLU A 147 -7.37 7.75 -11.38
N LEU A 148 -6.45 8.52 -11.95
CA LEU A 148 -5.02 8.31 -11.78
C LEU A 148 -4.55 8.66 -10.36
N VAL A 149 -5.17 9.66 -9.72
CA VAL A 149 -4.92 9.98 -8.31
C VAL A 149 -5.29 8.78 -7.43
N GLY A 150 -6.47 8.20 -7.61
CA GLY A 150 -6.88 7.00 -6.90
C GLY A 150 -5.95 5.80 -7.16
N PHE A 151 -5.55 5.60 -8.41
CA PHE A 151 -4.61 4.55 -8.81
C PHE A 151 -3.26 4.68 -8.09
N TYR A 152 -2.60 5.84 -8.18
CA TYR A 152 -1.27 6.02 -7.58
C TYR A 152 -1.34 6.02 -6.05
N PHE A 153 -2.41 6.57 -5.45
CA PHE A 153 -2.63 6.46 -4.01
C PHE A 153 -2.72 4.99 -3.55
N SER A 154 -3.46 4.15 -4.28
CA SER A 154 -3.52 2.70 -4.00
C SER A 154 -2.15 2.05 -4.14
N LYS A 155 -1.40 2.37 -5.21
CA LYS A 155 -0.05 1.80 -5.43
C LYS A 155 0.93 2.19 -4.33
N MET A 156 0.86 3.41 -3.82
CA MET A 156 1.63 3.81 -2.65
C MET A 156 1.28 2.97 -1.42
N GLY A 157 -0.01 2.71 -1.17
CA GLY A 157 -0.47 1.84 -0.09
C GLY A 157 0.04 0.40 -0.22
N GLU A 158 0.01 -0.18 -1.42
CA GLU A 158 0.58 -1.50 -1.72
C GLU A 158 2.10 -1.54 -1.44
N SER A 159 2.83 -0.48 -1.83
CA SER A 159 4.27 -0.36 -1.59
C SER A 159 4.60 -0.31 -0.09
N CYS A 160 3.77 0.32 0.74
CA CYS A 160 3.93 0.29 2.20
C CYS A 160 3.86 -1.15 2.73
N VAL A 161 2.86 -1.92 2.29
CA VAL A 161 2.68 -3.32 2.71
C VAL A 161 3.84 -4.19 2.24
N SER A 162 4.25 -4.05 0.97
CA SER A 162 5.39 -4.77 0.40
C SER A 162 6.66 -4.56 1.22
N CYS A 163 7.01 -3.30 1.50
CA CYS A 163 8.23 -2.98 2.25
C CYS A 163 8.15 -3.50 3.69
N HIS A 164 7.02 -3.27 4.36
CA HIS A 164 6.87 -3.70 5.75
C HIS A 164 6.86 -5.22 5.92
N SER A 165 6.32 -5.97 4.95
CA SER A 165 6.31 -7.44 4.95
C SER A 165 7.71 -8.06 4.84
N GLN A 166 8.70 -7.31 4.37
CA GLN A 166 10.07 -7.79 4.16
C GLN A 166 11.03 -7.22 5.22
N TYR A 167 10.96 -5.92 5.47
CA TYR A 167 12.00 -5.19 6.22
C TYR A 167 11.56 -4.72 7.60
N ALA A 168 10.30 -4.93 7.98
CA ALA A 168 9.75 -4.45 9.26
C ALA A 168 8.84 -5.48 9.96
N ILE A 169 9.08 -6.77 9.73
CA ILE A 169 8.26 -7.87 10.29
C ILE A 169 8.24 -7.90 11.82
N HIS A 170 9.30 -7.41 12.48
CA HIS A 170 9.35 -7.28 13.93
C HIS A 170 8.29 -6.29 14.47
N LYS A 171 7.94 -5.28 13.67
CA LYS A 171 6.94 -4.26 14.01
C LYS A 171 5.55 -4.60 13.45
N PHE A 172 5.50 -5.29 12.32
CA PHE A 172 4.26 -5.66 11.63
C PHE A 172 4.15 -7.19 11.46
N PRO A 173 4.09 -7.97 12.55
CA PRO A 173 4.12 -9.44 12.49
C PRO A 173 2.91 -10.03 11.75
N ALA A 174 1.79 -9.31 11.68
CA ALA A 174 0.60 -9.75 10.94
C ALA A 174 0.78 -9.76 9.41
N LEU A 175 1.82 -9.11 8.88
CA LEU A 175 2.13 -9.12 7.45
C LEU A 175 2.95 -10.35 7.02
N VAL A 176 3.41 -11.16 7.98
CA VAL A 176 4.04 -12.44 7.67
C VAL A 176 2.94 -13.41 7.25
N ALA A 177 3.00 -13.89 6.01
CA ALA A 177 2.07 -14.90 5.53
C ALA A 177 2.15 -16.14 6.43
N ASN A 178 1.10 -16.38 7.21
CA ASN A 178 0.92 -17.67 7.88
C ASN A 178 0.44 -18.64 6.81
N ASN A 179 1.32 -19.53 6.34
CA ASN A 179 0.97 -20.65 5.48
C ASN A 179 0.13 -21.70 6.26
N LYS A 180 -0.95 -21.28 6.92
CA LYS A 180 -2.02 -22.20 7.28
C LYS A 180 -2.89 -22.30 6.04
N THR A 181 -2.61 -23.33 5.24
CA THR A 181 -3.58 -23.92 4.33
C THR A 181 -4.87 -24.12 5.10
N THR A 182 -5.80 -23.16 5.02
CA THR A 182 -7.20 -23.46 5.21
C THR A 182 -7.56 -24.30 4.00
N GLU A 183 -7.49 -25.61 4.17
CA GLU A 183 -8.17 -26.55 3.29
C GLU A 183 -9.61 -26.07 3.19
N HIS A 184 -9.94 -25.44 2.07
CA HIS A 184 -11.32 -25.18 1.72
C HIS A 184 -11.92 -26.53 1.35
N GLY A 185 -12.43 -27.24 2.36
CA GLY A 185 -13.28 -28.40 2.17
C GLY A 185 -14.53 -27.97 1.43
N HIS A 186 -14.60 -28.34 0.16
CA HIS A 186 -15.80 -28.27 -0.67
C HIS A 186 -16.44 -29.66 -0.76
#